data_AF-A0A955KPB6-F1
#
_entry.id   AF-A0A955KPB6-F1
#
_cell.length_a   1.000
_cell.length_b   1.000
_cell.length_c   1.000
_cell.angle_alpha   90.00
_cell.angle_beta   90.00
_cell.angle_gamma   90.00
#
_symmetry.space_group_name_H-M   'P 1'
#
loop_
_entity.id
_entity.type
_entity.pdbx_description
1 polymer ?
#
loop_
_entity_poly.entity_id
_entity_poly.type
_entity_poly.pdbx_seq_one_letter_code
_entity_poly.pdbx_strand_id
1 'polypeptide(L)' 'MGALPKNKITSVERGKRRRGNRPTITKDSNKAAVPLHKQSLVNDILKKVGIKK' A
#
# COMPACT_ATOMS: atom_id res chain seq x y z
N MET A 1 -15.40 35.85 -4.68
CA MET A 1 -15.42 34.42 -4.27
C MET A 1 -16.85 34.03 -3.96
N GLY A 2 -17.58 33.49 -4.94
CA GLY A 2 -18.99 33.15 -4.80
C GLY A 2 -19.21 31.86 -4.02
N ALA A 3 -20.36 31.78 -3.33
CA ALA A 3 -20.77 30.56 -2.65
C ALA A 3 -20.89 29.40 -3.66
N LEU A 4 -20.42 28.23 -3.26
CA LEU A 4 -20.53 27.04 -4.08
C LEU A 4 -22.00 26.59 -4.14
N PRO A 5 -22.47 26.05 -5.28
CA PRO A 5 -23.81 25.50 -5.39
C PRO A 5 -24.05 24.46 -4.29
N LYS A 6 -25.26 24.44 -3.70
CA LYS A 6 -25.62 23.56 -2.58
C LYS A 6 -25.27 22.07 -2.78
N ASN A 7 -25.21 21.62 -4.04
CA ASN A 7 -24.95 20.22 -4.40
C ASN A 7 -23.50 19.94 -4.83
N LYS A 8 -22.62 20.96 -4.84
CA LYS A 8 -21.24 20.81 -5.31
C LYS A 8 -20.33 20.39 -4.16
N ILE A 9 -19.90 19.12 -4.20
CA ILE A 9 -18.89 18.61 -3.27
C ILE A 9 -17.54 19.22 -3.60
N THR A 10 -16.96 19.98 -2.66
CA THR A 10 -15.60 20.50 -2.79
C THR A 10 -14.55 19.39 -2.79
N SER A 11 -13.36 19.66 -3.34
CA SER A 11 -12.23 18.72 -3.29
C SER A 11 -11.88 18.33 -1.84
N VAL A 12 -11.94 19.29 -0.91
CA VAL A 12 -11.69 19.09 0.51
C VAL A 12 -12.69 18.10 1.12
N GLU A 13 -13.98 18.29 0.86
CA GLU A 13 -15.06 17.49 1.41
C GLU A 13 -15.13 16.10 0.76
N ARG A 14 -14.79 16.00 -0.53
CA ARG A 14 -14.54 14.73 -1.23
C ARG A 14 -13.37 13.97 -0.59
N GLY A 15 -12.30 14.69 -0.24
CA GLY A 15 -11.14 14.14 0.45
C GLY A 15 -11.48 13.64 1.86
N LYS A 16 -12.35 14.33 2.60
CA LYS A 16 -12.86 13.87 3.91
C LYS A 16 -13.67 12.58 3.76
N ARG A 17 -14.60 12.53 2.79
CA ARG A 17 -15.41 11.33 2.50
C ARG A 17 -14.56 10.11 2.11
N ARG A 18 -13.51 10.31 1.32
CA ARG A 18 -12.58 9.22 0.90
C ARG A 18 -11.64 8.72 2.00
N ARG A 19 -11.42 9.51 3.07
CA ARG A 19 -10.53 9.12 4.17
C ARG A 19 -11.19 8.17 5.17
N GLY A 20 -12.52 8.13 5.25
CA GLY A 20 -13.25 7.41 6.30
C GLY A 20 -13.22 5.88 6.24
N ASN A 21 -12.66 5.27 5.19
CA ASN A 21 -12.60 3.80 5.08
C ASN A 21 -11.30 3.34 4.39
N ARG A 22 -10.16 3.67 5.00
CA ARG A 22 -8.87 3.08 4.60
C ARG A 22 -8.52 2.03 5.65
N PRO A 23 -8.41 0.73 5.28
CA PRO A 23 -7.91 -0.25 6.23
C PRO A 23 -6.49 0.18 6.63
N THR A 24 -6.23 0.23 7.93
CA THR A 24 -4.91 0.53 8.48
C THR A 24 -4.02 -0.70 8.26
N ILE A 25 -3.67 -0.98 7.00
CA ILE A 25 -2.78 -2.09 6.64
C ILE A 25 -1.36 -1.62 6.92
N THR A 26 -0.91 -1.84 8.16
CA THR A 26 0.49 -1.70 8.51
C THR A 26 1.26 -2.89 7.94
N LYS A 27 2.32 -2.64 7.17
CA LYS A 27 3.28 -3.70 6.87
C LYS A 27 3.90 -4.11 8.19
N ASP A 28 3.65 -5.34 8.61
CA ASP A 28 4.23 -5.92 9.82
C ASP A 28 5.76 -5.72 9.81
N SER A 29 6.26 -4.97 10.79
CA SER A 29 7.68 -4.65 10.96
C SER A 29 8.50 -5.85 11.41
N ASN A 30 7.84 -6.90 11.93
CA ASN A 30 8.48 -8.15 12.32
C ASN A 30 8.64 -9.13 11.14
N LYS A 31 8.33 -8.72 9.91
CA LYS A 31 8.67 -9.52 8.74
C LYS A 31 10.18 -9.61 8.63
N ALA A 32 10.69 -10.83 8.80
CA ALA A 32 12.07 -11.18 8.49
C ALA A 32 12.33 -10.89 6.99
N ALA A 33 12.80 -9.67 6.69
CA ALA A 33 13.23 -9.31 5.37
C ALA A 33 14.56 -10.02 5.08
N VAL A 34 14.67 -10.63 3.91
CA VAL A 34 15.94 -11.21 3.47
C VAL A 34 16.94 -10.05 3.30
N PRO A 35 18.10 -10.07 4.00
CA PRO A 35 19.14 -9.06 3.83
C PRO A 35 19.56 -8.95 2.36
N LEU A 36 19.86 -7.73 1.89
CA LEU A 36 20.15 -7.45 0.47
C LEU A 36 21.19 -8.41 -0.14
N HIS A 37 22.29 -8.66 0.57
CA HIS A 37 23.37 -9.55 0.13
C HIS A 37 22.99 -11.04 0.07
N LYS A 38 21.85 -11.45 0.65
CA LYS A 38 21.34 -12.83 0.62
C LYS A 38 20.20 -13.03 -0.39
N GLN A 39 19.74 -11.97 -1.05
CA GLN A 39 18.58 -12.04 -1.94
C GLN A 39 18.82 -12.95 -3.15
N SER A 40 20.03 -12.95 -3.73
CA SER A 40 20.37 -13.83 -4.86
C SER A 40 20.26 -15.30 -4.48
N LEU A 41 20.85 -15.70 -3.36
CA LEU A 41 20.81 -17.09 -2.88
C LEU A 41 19.38 -17.56 -2.62
N VAL A 42 18.58 -16.74 -1.93
CA VAL A 42 17.17 -17.07 -1.67
C VAL A 42 16.38 -17.16 -2.98
N ASN A 43 16.66 -16.29 -3.95
CA ASN A 43 16.02 -16.34 -5.27
C ASN A 43 16.35 -17.64 -6.02
N ASP A 44 17.60 -18.07 -5.98
CA ASP A 44 18.06 -19.31 -6.62
C ASP A 44 17.41 -20.55 -5.98
N ILE A 45 17.30 -20.57 -4.65
CA ILE A 45 16.60 -21.62 -3.92
C ILE A 45 15.12 -21.65 -4.33
N LEU A 46 14.43 -20.51 -4.29
CA LEU A 46 13.01 -20.43 -4.64
C LEU A 46 12.73 -20.85 -6.09
N LYS A 47 13.64 -20.53 -7.02
CA LYS A 47 13.57 -20.97 -8.42
C LYS A 47 13.73 -22.48 -8.55
N LYS A 48 14.69 -23.08 -7.83
CA LYS A 48 14.91 -24.54 -7.83
C LYS A 48 13.74 -25.32 -7.23
N VAL A 49 13.09 -24.77 -6.20
CA VAL A 49 11.94 -25.40 -5.54
C VAL A 49 10.62 -25.10 -6.28
N GLY A 50 10.65 -24.33 -7.38
CA GLY A 50 9.48 -24.05 -8.21
C GLY A 50 8.44 -23.13 -7.56
N ILE A 51 8.81 -22.43 -6.50
CA ILE A 51 7.91 -21.55 -5.73
C ILE A 51 7.80 -20.15 -6.37
N LYS A 52 8.71 -19.80 -7.30
CA LYS A 52 8.75 -18.49 -7.95
C LYS A 52 8.41 -18.58 -9.44
N LYS A 53 7.38 -17.83 -9.85
CA LYS A 53 6.96 -17.61 -11.24
C LYS A 53 7.99 -16.77 -12.00
#